data_AF-H6BSV6-F1
#
_entry.id   AF-H6BSV6-F1
#
_cell.length_a   1.000
_cell.length_b   1.000
_cell.length_c   1.000
_cell.angle_alpha   90.00
_cell.angle_beta   90.00
_cell.angle_gamma   90.00
#
_symmetry.space_group_name_H-M   'P 1'
#
loop_
_entity.id
_entity.type
_entity.pdbx_description
1 polymer ?
#
loop_
_entity_poly.entity_id
_entity_poly.type
_entity_poly.pdbx_seq_one_letter_code
_entity_poly.pdbx_strand_id
1 'polypeptide(L)'
;MTLTPDGNVSRKLKSIFRKTRSWLESWALQDLGAESLKNLEAAVRTRAQNDSTCLMSERALCALQSGQLPPEEVFNMVINMTIMEKTFLRPFAYLTTNEQETDIEDALKWTVELASRDSSNGGNSLRAAIIRALDAPHWPQDQEISPRSRSTNMKEYRSTYCVARTNDFLARHRHFLRKESDKKSENLRHKELLSIFVSAMELSSTLAAENPKIKIHFLANMLDARYTTQHKSLRPSDALNLATSEQDDDGLDPWAIGLEGQPIDMVIEPLVTREGDAGGENYNLSTVLHKAMVWMVKDDDLTEADRVRLQQRSEPQTAADVVLTDTYRNPDSAQRQHNLRKRKYSSDAAPAASRDDGAAVAGKYSRHGTPSSVPNRLQGNYTVYTSARPDSAPPSSPVASTRSTLGSGRDLPNSNMVIDQSLRLSMSMWHEISKNIAKDEEEDPDWLPQKKQRRDEFN
;
A
#
# COMPACT_ATOMS: atom_id res chain seq x y z
N MET A 1 10.40 17.69 16.24
CA MET A 1 10.62 16.49 15.41
C MET A 1 10.96 16.97 14.00
N THR A 2 12.03 16.47 13.37
CA THR A 2 12.43 16.86 12.01
C THR A 2 11.68 16.02 10.97
N LEU A 3 11.10 16.68 9.95
CA LEU A 3 10.39 16.00 8.85
C LEU A 3 11.34 15.06 8.11
N THR A 4 10.84 13.89 7.69
CA THR A 4 11.54 13.05 6.73
C THR A 4 11.44 13.65 5.32
N PRO A 5 12.56 14.08 4.71
CA PRO A 5 12.55 14.64 3.35
C PRO A 5 12.03 13.63 2.32
N ASP A 6 11.26 14.07 1.33
CA ASP A 6 10.67 13.21 0.29
C ASP A 6 11.70 12.32 -0.40
N GLY A 7 12.91 12.85 -0.68
CA GLY A 7 13.99 12.07 -1.27
C GLY A 7 14.46 10.90 -0.38
N ASN A 8 14.42 11.05 0.94
CA ASN A 8 14.74 9.98 1.88
C ASN A 8 13.60 8.95 1.95
N VAL A 9 12.34 9.40 1.96
CA VAL A 9 11.17 8.51 1.90
C VAL A 9 11.20 7.67 0.63
N SER A 10 11.37 8.34 -0.52
CA SER A 10 11.48 7.71 -1.84
C SER A 10 12.61 6.68 -1.89
N ARG A 11 13.78 6.99 -1.32
CA ARG A 11 14.91 6.05 -1.24
C ARG A 11 14.58 4.81 -0.40
N LYS A 12 13.92 4.99 0.75
CA LYS A 12 13.51 3.88 1.63
C LYS A 12 12.44 3.01 0.96
N LEU A 13 11.43 3.60 0.32
CA LEU A 13 10.42 2.86 -0.46
C LEU A 13 11.07 2.02 -1.57
N LYS A 14 11.93 2.63 -2.40
CA LYS A 14 12.70 1.90 -3.41
C LYS A 14 13.51 0.75 -2.82
N SER A 15 14.12 0.95 -1.65
CA SER A 15 14.85 -0.12 -0.98
C SER A 15 13.94 -1.27 -0.51
N ILE A 16 12.73 -0.99 -0.03
CA ILE A 16 11.76 -2.01 0.40
C ILE A 16 11.34 -2.86 -0.81
N PHE A 17 10.93 -2.21 -1.91
CA PHE A 17 10.50 -2.91 -3.12
C PHE A 17 11.64 -3.71 -3.76
N ARG A 18 12.85 -3.14 -3.84
CA ARG A 18 14.04 -3.86 -4.33
C ARG A 18 14.38 -5.09 -3.48
N LYS A 19 14.32 -4.98 -2.15
CA LYS A 19 14.55 -6.13 -1.26
C LYS A 19 13.49 -7.21 -1.47
N THR A 20 12.24 -6.81 -1.69
CA THR A 20 11.13 -7.74 -1.99
C THR A 20 11.39 -8.52 -3.26
N ARG A 21 11.74 -7.84 -4.35
CA ARG A 21 12.11 -8.48 -5.61
C ARG A 21 13.31 -9.42 -5.47
N SER A 22 14.38 -8.96 -4.82
CA SER A 22 15.58 -9.79 -4.60
C SER A 22 15.28 -11.04 -3.76
N TRP A 23 14.41 -10.92 -2.75
CA TRP A 23 13.96 -12.05 -1.94
C TRP A 23 13.14 -13.06 -2.77
N LEU A 24 12.26 -12.57 -3.65
CA LEU A 24 11.49 -13.40 -4.56
C LEU A 24 12.39 -14.19 -5.51
N GLU A 25 13.29 -13.54 -6.23
CA GLU A 25 14.26 -14.19 -7.12
C GLU A 25 15.07 -15.28 -6.38
N SER A 26 15.30 -15.04 -5.09
CA SER A 26 16.08 -15.92 -4.23
C SER A 26 15.30 -17.08 -3.59
N TRP A 27 13.97 -17.06 -3.52
CA TRP A 27 13.20 -18.09 -2.82
C TRP A 27 11.87 -18.52 -3.46
N ALA A 28 11.31 -17.71 -4.34
CA ALA A 28 10.11 -18.08 -5.08
C ALA A 28 10.39 -19.23 -6.06
N LEU A 29 9.36 -20.03 -6.32
CA LEU A 29 9.37 -20.97 -7.43
C LEU A 29 9.32 -20.17 -8.74
N GLN A 30 10.31 -20.40 -9.61
CA GLN A 30 10.36 -19.73 -10.92
C GLN A 30 9.32 -20.33 -11.87
N ASP A 31 9.14 -21.65 -11.80
CA ASP A 31 8.12 -22.37 -12.54
C ASP A 31 7.02 -22.85 -11.59
N LEU A 32 5.83 -22.26 -11.71
CA LEU A 32 4.66 -22.74 -11.00
C LEU A 32 4.01 -23.86 -11.82
N GLY A 33 3.87 -25.04 -11.21
CA GLY A 33 3.02 -26.09 -11.77
C GLY A 33 1.56 -25.64 -11.89
N ALA A 34 0.78 -26.32 -12.73
CA ALA A 34 -0.63 -25.96 -12.99
C ALA A 34 -1.49 -25.85 -11.71
N GLU A 35 -1.22 -26.68 -10.70
CA GLU A 35 -1.90 -26.62 -9.40
C GLU A 35 -1.55 -25.33 -8.63
N SER A 36 -0.28 -24.94 -8.60
CA SER A 36 0.16 -23.70 -7.97
C SER A 36 -0.39 -22.47 -8.69
N LEU A 37 -0.43 -22.48 -10.03
CA LEU A 37 -1.07 -21.41 -10.81
C LEU A 37 -2.56 -21.27 -10.46
N LYS A 38 -3.28 -22.40 -10.37
CA LYS A 38 -4.69 -22.41 -9.96
C LYS A 38 -4.88 -21.87 -8.54
N ASN A 39 -3.98 -22.20 -7.61
CA ASN A 39 -4.01 -21.67 -6.25
C ASN A 39 -3.71 -20.17 -6.21
N LEU A 40 -2.80 -19.68 -7.05
CA LEU A 40 -2.49 -18.26 -7.19
C LEU A 40 -3.70 -17.49 -7.72
N GLU A 41 -4.33 -18.00 -8.77
CA GLU A 41 -5.56 -17.47 -9.35
C GLU A 41 -6.69 -17.43 -8.31
N ALA A 42 -6.88 -18.52 -7.56
CA ALA A 42 -7.87 -18.59 -6.49
C ALA A 42 -7.58 -17.59 -5.37
N ALA A 43 -6.31 -17.43 -4.97
CA ALA A 43 -5.90 -16.46 -3.95
C ALA A 43 -6.17 -15.02 -4.40
N VAL A 44 -5.86 -14.70 -5.66
CA VAL A 44 -6.14 -13.39 -6.29
C VAL A 44 -7.65 -13.12 -6.30
N ARG A 45 -8.47 -14.08 -6.76
CA ARG A 45 -9.93 -13.91 -6.84
C ARG A 45 -10.58 -13.81 -5.46
N THR A 46 -10.19 -14.66 -4.52
CA THR A 46 -10.75 -14.66 -3.15
C THR A 46 -10.48 -13.32 -2.47
N ARG A 47 -9.28 -12.77 -2.64
CA ARG A 47 -8.92 -11.47 -2.08
C ARG A 47 -9.69 -10.33 -2.74
N ALA A 48 -9.88 -10.38 -4.07
CA ALA A 48 -10.70 -9.41 -4.77
C ALA A 48 -12.17 -9.41 -4.33
N GLN A 49 -12.72 -10.59 -3.98
CA GLN A 49 -14.10 -10.73 -3.48
C GLN A 49 -14.28 -10.20 -2.06
N ASN A 50 -13.33 -10.47 -1.16
CA ASN A 50 -13.43 -10.04 0.24
C ASN A 50 -13.27 -8.54 0.41
N ASP A 51 -12.42 -7.91 -0.41
CA ASP A 51 -12.05 -6.50 -0.27
C ASP A 51 -12.71 -5.60 -1.32
N SER A 52 -13.58 -6.13 -2.18
CA SER A 52 -14.19 -5.41 -3.33
C SER A 52 -13.16 -4.68 -4.21
N THR A 53 -11.91 -5.16 -4.25
CA THR A 53 -10.79 -4.52 -4.94
C THR A 53 -10.30 -5.39 -6.08
N CYS A 54 -10.30 -4.85 -7.29
CA CYS A 54 -9.74 -5.52 -8.46
C CYS A 54 -8.20 -5.54 -8.34
N LEU A 55 -7.60 -6.71 -8.14
CA LEU A 55 -6.14 -6.86 -8.03
C LEU A 55 -5.45 -6.89 -9.39
N MET A 56 -6.12 -7.50 -10.37
CA MET A 56 -5.67 -7.59 -11.75
C MET A 56 -6.90 -7.61 -12.67
N SER A 57 -6.73 -7.13 -13.89
CA SER A 57 -7.77 -7.20 -14.92
C SER A 57 -7.99 -8.63 -15.40
N GLU A 58 -9.11 -8.87 -16.07
CA GLU A 58 -9.37 -10.15 -16.74
C GLU A 58 -8.35 -10.44 -17.85
N ARG A 59 -7.80 -9.41 -18.51
CA ARG A 59 -6.70 -9.59 -19.47
C ARG A 59 -5.46 -10.14 -18.79
N ALA A 60 -5.07 -9.61 -17.63
CA ALA A 60 -3.95 -10.12 -16.85
C ALA A 60 -4.18 -11.55 -16.36
N LEU A 61 -5.41 -11.91 -15.98
CA LEU A 61 -5.76 -13.29 -15.64
C LEU A 61 -5.57 -14.24 -16.84
N CYS A 62 -6.06 -13.86 -18.02
CA CYS A 62 -5.84 -14.62 -19.25
C CYS A 62 -4.34 -14.75 -19.58
N ALA A 63 -3.59 -13.65 -19.50
CA ALA A 63 -2.14 -13.65 -19.74
C ALA A 63 -1.37 -14.54 -18.75
N LEU A 64 -1.82 -14.63 -17.50
CA LEU A 64 -1.24 -15.57 -16.52
C LEU A 64 -1.51 -17.03 -16.93
N GLN A 65 -2.73 -17.32 -17.39
CA GLN A 65 -3.13 -18.67 -17.81
C GLN A 65 -2.42 -19.12 -19.08
N SER A 66 -2.15 -18.20 -20.01
CA SER A 66 -1.42 -18.47 -21.26
C SER A 66 0.10 -18.43 -21.09
N GLY A 67 0.61 -18.14 -19.89
CA GLY A 67 2.04 -18.09 -19.58
C GLY A 67 2.77 -16.83 -20.06
N GLN A 68 2.03 -15.80 -20.49
CA GLN A 68 2.58 -14.52 -20.96
C GLN A 68 2.89 -13.55 -19.82
N LEU A 69 2.14 -13.64 -18.71
CA LEU A 69 2.44 -12.93 -17.47
C LEU A 69 3.25 -13.85 -16.53
N PRO A 70 4.51 -13.50 -16.21
CA PRO A 70 5.33 -14.30 -15.30
C PRO A 70 4.67 -14.41 -13.92
N PRO A 71 4.53 -15.63 -13.35
CA PRO A 71 3.90 -15.80 -12.04
C PRO A 71 4.67 -15.10 -10.91
N GLU A 72 5.99 -14.91 -11.07
CA GLU A 72 6.81 -14.14 -10.15
C GLU A 72 6.34 -12.68 -10.01
N GLU A 73 5.85 -12.05 -11.09
CA GLU A 73 5.33 -10.68 -11.06
C GLU A 73 4.01 -10.59 -10.29
N VAL A 74 3.15 -11.59 -10.45
CA VAL A 74 1.91 -11.71 -9.66
C VAL A 74 2.24 -11.94 -8.19
N PHE A 75 3.22 -12.77 -7.88
CA PHE A 75 3.61 -13.01 -6.50
C PHE A 75 4.28 -11.78 -5.87
N ASN A 76 5.05 -11.02 -6.66
CA ASN A 76 5.60 -9.73 -6.26
C ASN A 76 4.51 -8.71 -5.89
N MET A 77 3.48 -8.59 -6.73
CA MET A 77 2.28 -7.81 -6.41
C MET A 77 1.69 -8.23 -5.06
N VAL A 78 1.45 -9.52 -4.86
CA VAL A 78 0.82 -10.05 -3.63
C VAL A 78 1.64 -9.71 -2.38
N ILE A 79 2.97 -9.81 -2.45
CA ILE A 79 3.86 -9.44 -1.34
C ILE A 79 3.81 -7.95 -1.07
N ASN A 80 4.02 -7.12 -2.10
CA ASN A 80 4.03 -5.67 -1.94
C ASN A 80 2.71 -5.16 -1.38
N MET A 81 1.59 -5.66 -1.90
CA MET A 81 0.27 -5.34 -1.39
C MET A 81 0.11 -5.75 0.08
N THR A 82 0.50 -6.97 0.43
CA THR A 82 0.41 -7.44 1.81
C THR A 82 1.27 -6.62 2.76
N ILE A 83 2.50 -6.27 2.39
CA ILE A 83 3.37 -5.41 3.19
C ILE A 83 2.69 -4.06 3.41
N MET A 84 2.19 -3.41 2.36
CA MET A 84 1.59 -2.08 2.44
C MET A 84 0.28 -2.08 3.24
N GLU A 85 -0.60 -3.06 3.04
CA GLU A 85 -1.83 -3.23 3.82
C GLU A 85 -1.57 -3.47 5.30
N LYS A 86 -0.56 -4.28 5.62
CA LYS A 86 -0.23 -4.61 7.01
C LYS A 86 0.61 -3.51 7.69
N THR A 87 1.04 -2.46 6.99
CA THR A 87 1.88 -1.39 7.54
C THR A 87 1.33 0.00 7.25
N PHE A 88 1.41 0.50 6.01
CA PHE A 88 1.03 1.87 5.64
C PHE A 88 -0.46 2.16 5.78
N LEU A 89 -1.30 1.17 5.47
CA LEU A 89 -2.77 1.32 5.56
C LEU A 89 -3.32 1.08 6.97
N ARG A 90 -2.48 0.62 7.90
CA ARG A 90 -2.86 0.23 9.26
C ARG A 90 -1.87 0.77 10.30
N PRO A 91 -1.86 2.09 10.53
CA PRO A 91 -0.85 2.74 11.36
C PRO A 91 -0.89 2.32 12.84
N PHE A 92 -1.95 1.65 13.31
CA PHE A 92 -2.11 1.20 14.69
C PHE A 92 -2.09 -0.33 14.86
N ALA A 93 -1.94 -1.11 13.79
CA ALA A 93 -2.11 -2.57 13.86
C ALA A 93 -1.11 -3.30 14.77
N TYR A 94 0.04 -2.70 15.06
CA TYR A 94 1.00 -3.27 16.01
C TYR A 94 0.49 -3.27 17.46
N LEU A 95 -0.59 -2.54 17.76
CA LEU A 95 -1.25 -2.54 19.07
C LEU A 95 -2.16 -3.75 19.28
N THR A 96 -2.47 -4.51 18.22
CA THR A 96 -3.30 -5.71 18.28
C THR A 96 -2.39 -6.94 18.24
N THR A 97 -1.91 -7.37 19.40
CA THR A 97 -1.11 -8.58 19.57
C THR A 97 -1.94 -9.85 19.74
N ASN A 98 -3.20 -9.73 20.18
CA ASN A 98 -4.14 -10.85 20.34
C ASN A 98 -5.47 -10.61 19.59
N GLU A 99 -6.19 -11.67 19.23
CA GLU A 99 -7.48 -11.57 18.50
C GLU A 99 -8.55 -10.76 19.25
N GLN A 100 -8.48 -10.71 20.58
CA GLN A 100 -9.35 -9.88 21.44
C GLN A 100 -9.02 -8.37 21.41
N GLU A 101 -7.90 -7.98 20.81
CA GLU A 101 -7.43 -6.59 20.75
C GLU A 101 -7.77 -5.89 19.42
N THR A 102 -8.48 -6.57 18.51
CA THR A 102 -9.00 -5.98 17.25
C THR A 102 -9.83 -4.72 17.52
N ASP A 103 -10.52 -4.68 18.65
CA ASP A 103 -11.28 -3.52 19.13
C ASP A 103 -10.45 -2.23 19.27
N ILE A 104 -9.14 -2.32 19.59
CA ILE A 104 -8.29 -1.13 19.82
C ILE A 104 -7.98 -0.41 18.51
N GLU A 105 -7.55 -1.15 17.49
CA GLU A 105 -7.26 -0.55 16.19
C GLU A 105 -8.52 0.04 15.56
N ASP A 106 -9.63 -0.68 15.62
CA ASP A 106 -10.91 -0.22 15.08
C ASP A 106 -11.42 1.03 15.82
N ALA A 107 -11.27 1.10 17.14
CA ALA A 107 -11.62 2.30 17.92
C ALA A 107 -10.74 3.50 17.57
N LEU A 108 -9.42 3.31 17.41
CA LEU A 108 -8.51 4.39 17.01
C LEU A 108 -8.77 4.85 15.58
N LYS A 109 -9.04 3.91 14.67
CA LYS A 109 -9.43 4.21 13.29
C LYS A 109 -10.73 5.01 13.24
N TRP A 110 -11.76 4.57 13.96
CA TRP A 110 -13.03 5.29 14.07
C TRP A 110 -12.84 6.70 14.63
N THR A 111 -11.98 6.86 15.64
CA THR A 111 -11.67 8.17 16.24
C THR A 111 -11.00 9.11 15.24
N VAL A 112 -10.04 8.61 14.45
CA VAL A 112 -9.38 9.36 13.38
C VAL A 112 -10.35 9.71 12.25
N GLU A 113 -11.24 8.79 11.87
CA GLU A 113 -12.29 9.02 10.88
C GLU A 113 -13.28 10.09 11.35
N LEU A 114 -13.66 10.08 12.63
CA LEU A 114 -14.54 11.10 13.22
C LEU A 114 -13.89 12.49 13.14
N ALA A 115 -12.62 12.62 13.53
CA ALA A 115 -11.87 13.87 13.42
C ALA A 115 -11.69 14.35 11.96
N SER A 116 -11.75 13.43 10.99
CA SER A 116 -11.69 13.76 9.56
C SER A 116 -13.00 14.37 9.03
N ARG A 117 -14.11 14.24 9.75
CA ARG A 117 -15.41 14.81 9.33
C ARG A 117 -15.49 16.31 9.54
N ASP A 118 -14.83 16.82 10.58
CA ASP A 118 -14.83 18.24 10.93
C ASP A 118 -13.80 19.04 10.13
N SER A 119 -12.70 18.40 9.71
CA SER A 119 -11.76 18.94 8.73
C SER A 119 -11.01 17.82 8.02
N SER A 120 -10.69 18.00 6.74
CA SER A 120 -9.92 17.03 5.95
C SER A 120 -8.55 16.71 6.55
N ASN A 121 -8.03 17.60 7.41
CA ASN A 121 -6.69 17.54 7.98
C ASN A 121 -6.71 17.01 9.42
N GLY A 122 -7.81 17.22 10.15
CA GLY A 122 -7.94 16.90 11.59
C GLY A 122 -7.66 15.43 11.90
N GLY A 123 -8.08 14.51 11.03
CA GLY A 123 -7.75 13.09 11.18
C GLY A 123 -6.26 12.79 11.12
N ASN A 124 -5.52 13.41 10.18
CA ASN A 124 -4.10 13.13 10.03
C ASN A 124 -3.29 13.72 11.20
N SER A 125 -3.65 14.92 11.65
CA SER A 125 -3.07 15.56 12.85
C SER A 125 -3.35 14.75 14.11
N LEU A 126 -4.59 14.27 14.30
CA LEU A 126 -4.95 13.44 15.45
C LEU A 126 -4.20 12.12 15.46
N ARG A 127 -4.13 11.43 14.31
CA ARG A 127 -3.35 10.20 14.16
C ARG A 127 -1.87 10.45 14.50
N ALA A 128 -1.28 11.55 14.00
CA ALA A 128 0.10 11.92 14.31
C ALA A 128 0.28 12.18 15.81
N ALA A 129 -0.64 12.89 16.46
CA ALA A 129 -0.61 13.15 17.89
C ALA A 129 -0.68 11.86 18.72
N ILE A 130 -1.58 10.94 18.37
CA ILE A 130 -1.70 9.62 19.04
C ILE A 130 -0.38 8.85 18.92
N ILE A 131 0.19 8.75 17.72
CA ILE A 131 1.44 7.99 17.51
C ILE A 131 2.61 8.64 18.25
N ARG A 132 2.72 9.98 18.21
CA ARG A 132 3.72 10.71 19.00
C ARG A 132 3.55 10.46 20.49
N ALA A 133 2.32 10.43 21.01
CA ALA A 133 2.05 10.15 22.42
C ALA A 133 2.43 8.72 22.82
N LEU A 134 2.19 7.75 21.93
CA LEU A 134 2.59 6.34 22.10
C LEU A 134 4.11 6.15 22.05
N ASP A 135 4.82 6.95 21.25
CA ASP A 135 6.28 6.89 21.08
C ASP A 135 7.06 7.81 22.04
N ALA A 136 6.39 8.78 22.68
CA ALA A 136 7.04 9.72 23.60
C ALA A 136 7.41 9.04 24.93
N PRO A 137 8.61 9.31 25.48
CA PRO A 137 8.86 9.06 26.89
C PRO A 137 7.99 10.03 27.70
N HIS A 138 6.95 9.56 28.39
CA HIS A 138 6.17 10.39 29.30
C HIS A 138 7.10 11.06 30.34
N TRP A 139 7.04 12.39 30.46
CA TRP A 139 7.59 13.19 31.57
C TRP A 139 6.43 13.66 32.48
N PRO A 140 6.63 14.12 33.74
CA PRO A 140 7.86 14.32 34.52
C PRO A 140 7.96 13.49 35.84
N GLN A 141 9.22 13.19 36.18
CA GLN A 141 9.92 13.04 37.48
C GLN A 141 9.28 12.59 38.81
N ASP A 142 7.96 12.48 39.00
CA ASP A 142 7.40 12.24 40.35
C ASP A 142 6.80 10.84 40.57
N GLN A 143 6.88 9.96 39.58
CA GLN A 143 6.62 8.53 39.77
C GLN A 143 7.77 7.76 39.12
N GLU A 144 8.56 7.06 39.95
CA GLU A 144 9.60 6.10 39.55
C GLU A 144 8.99 4.95 38.74
N ILE A 145 8.62 5.22 37.49
CA ILE A 145 8.50 4.19 36.48
C ILE A 145 9.61 4.47 35.50
N SER A 146 10.69 3.70 35.64
CA SER A 146 11.90 3.75 34.82
C SER A 146 11.60 4.11 33.35
N PRO A 147 12.07 5.27 32.84
CA PRO A 147 11.86 5.71 31.46
C PRO A 147 12.36 4.70 30.41
N ARG A 148 13.26 3.78 30.79
CA ARG A 148 13.76 2.71 29.91
C ARG A 148 12.74 1.59 29.65
N SER A 149 11.66 1.48 30.43
CA SER A 149 10.71 0.39 30.29
C SER A 149 9.69 0.60 29.15
N ARG A 150 9.28 1.84 28.84
CA ARG A 150 8.12 2.09 27.95
C ARG A 150 8.44 2.27 26.46
N SER A 151 9.49 2.99 26.09
CA SER A 151 9.93 3.07 24.68
C SER A 151 10.42 1.72 24.15
N THR A 152 10.90 0.87 25.05
CA THR A 152 11.28 -0.53 24.78
C THR A 152 10.05 -1.35 24.40
N ASN A 153 8.91 -1.13 25.06
CA ASN A 153 7.65 -1.84 24.77
C ASN A 153 7.12 -1.54 23.35
N MET A 154 7.15 -0.29 22.87
CA MET A 154 6.57 0.01 21.55
C MET A 154 7.40 -0.56 20.39
N LYS A 155 8.73 -0.60 20.54
CA LYS A 155 9.60 -1.31 19.59
C LYS A 155 9.34 -2.82 19.63
N GLU A 156 9.11 -3.38 20.81
CA GLU A 156 8.77 -4.79 20.99
C GLU A 156 7.42 -5.14 20.36
N TYR A 157 6.36 -4.34 20.56
CA TYR A 157 5.06 -4.53 19.90
C TYR A 157 5.18 -4.55 18.38
N ARG A 158 5.90 -3.56 17.80
CA ARG A 158 6.16 -3.53 16.35
C ARG A 158 6.94 -4.75 15.87
N SER A 159 7.97 -5.16 16.61
CA SER A 159 8.77 -6.35 16.29
C SER A 159 7.92 -7.62 16.31
N THR A 160 7.15 -7.84 17.38
CA THR A 160 6.25 -8.98 17.53
C THR A 160 5.20 -9.00 16.43
N TYR A 161 4.60 -7.86 16.10
CA TYR A 161 3.67 -7.73 14.98
C TYR A 161 4.33 -8.13 13.64
N CYS A 162 5.53 -7.60 13.35
CA CYS A 162 6.27 -7.95 12.13
C CYS A 162 6.58 -9.45 12.04
N VAL A 163 6.98 -10.09 13.16
CA VAL A 163 7.20 -11.54 13.23
C VAL A 163 5.90 -12.29 12.94
N ALA A 164 4.80 -11.92 13.59
CA ALA A 164 3.50 -12.55 13.39
C ALA A 164 3.02 -12.44 11.93
N ARG A 165 3.13 -11.24 11.32
CA ARG A 165 2.74 -11.04 9.91
C ARG A 165 3.64 -11.78 8.93
N THR A 166 4.94 -11.86 9.21
CA THR A 166 5.88 -12.65 8.40
C THR A 166 5.51 -14.13 8.43
N ASN A 167 5.22 -14.67 9.62
CA ASN A 167 4.82 -16.08 9.79
C ASN A 167 3.48 -16.37 9.11
N ASP A 168 2.49 -15.50 9.28
CA ASP A 168 1.17 -15.59 8.64
C ASP A 168 1.29 -15.58 7.11
N PHE A 169 2.12 -14.68 6.57
CA PHE A 169 2.40 -14.64 5.13
C PHE A 169 3.00 -15.96 4.63
N LEU A 170 4.06 -16.45 5.28
CA LEU A 170 4.73 -17.69 4.87
C LEU A 170 3.81 -18.90 5.00
N ALA A 171 2.96 -18.97 6.04
CA ALA A 171 2.00 -20.04 6.22
C ALA A 171 0.98 -20.09 5.07
N ARG A 172 0.45 -18.93 4.64
CA ARG A 172 -0.53 -18.84 3.55
C ARG A 172 0.07 -19.10 2.18
N HIS A 173 1.32 -18.69 1.96
CA HIS A 173 1.95 -18.66 0.63
C HIS A 173 3.08 -19.68 0.46
N ARG A 174 3.23 -20.65 1.37
CA ARG A 174 4.33 -21.65 1.36
C ARG A 174 4.47 -22.39 0.03
N HIS A 175 3.37 -22.65 -0.64
CA HIS A 175 3.29 -23.39 -1.89
C HIS A 175 3.87 -22.64 -3.11
N PHE A 176 4.14 -21.34 -2.98
CA PHE A 176 4.84 -20.53 -3.97
C PHE A 176 6.35 -20.45 -3.74
N LEU A 177 6.85 -21.05 -2.66
CA LEU A 177 8.23 -20.95 -2.22
C LEU A 177 8.98 -22.26 -2.45
N ARG A 178 10.24 -22.16 -2.88
CA ARG A 178 11.14 -23.31 -2.99
C ARG A 178 11.28 -24.01 -1.65
N LYS A 179 11.39 -25.34 -1.71
CA LYS A 179 11.78 -26.12 -0.54
C LYS A 179 13.29 -25.99 -0.37
N GLU A 180 13.71 -25.43 0.75
CA GLU A 180 15.12 -25.31 1.08
C GLU A 180 15.69 -26.66 1.51
N SER A 181 16.95 -26.91 1.17
CA SER A 181 17.66 -28.16 1.50
C SER A 181 17.93 -28.30 2.99
N ASP A 182 18.03 -27.19 3.71
CA ASP A 182 18.38 -27.16 5.12
C ASP A 182 17.66 -26.03 5.87
N LYS A 183 17.56 -26.21 7.19
CA LYS A 183 16.88 -25.28 8.10
C LYS A 183 17.60 -23.92 8.22
N LYS A 184 18.91 -23.86 7.97
CA LYS A 184 19.68 -22.60 8.06
C LYS A 184 19.33 -21.68 6.89
N SER A 185 19.22 -22.23 5.69
CA SER A 185 18.78 -21.54 4.49
C SER A 185 17.34 -21.07 4.62
N GLU A 186 16.42 -21.93 5.09
CA GLU A 186 15.03 -21.53 5.37
C GLU A 186 14.94 -20.40 6.42
N ASN A 187 15.72 -20.48 7.50
CA ASN A 187 15.80 -19.43 8.51
C ASN A 187 16.39 -18.12 7.97
N LEU A 188 17.35 -18.18 7.03
CA LEU A 188 17.90 -17.00 6.38
C LEU A 188 16.81 -16.29 5.58
N ARG A 189 16.08 -17.04 4.76
CA ARG A 189 15.00 -16.49 3.94
C ARG A 189 13.86 -15.92 4.77
N HIS A 190 13.53 -16.57 5.89
CA HIS A 190 12.59 -16.02 6.88
C HIS A 190 13.04 -14.67 7.42
N LYS A 191 14.32 -14.55 7.83
CA LYS A 191 14.89 -13.31 8.34
C LYS A 191 14.94 -12.20 7.29
N GLU A 192 15.20 -12.54 6.04
CA GLU A 192 15.16 -11.59 4.93
C GLU A 192 13.76 -10.99 4.76
N LEU A 193 12.71 -11.83 4.71
CA LEU A 193 11.33 -11.35 4.65
C LEU A 193 10.95 -10.51 5.87
N LEU A 194 11.32 -10.97 7.07
CA LEU A 194 11.09 -10.23 8.30
C LEU A 194 11.75 -8.84 8.25
N SER A 195 12.97 -8.74 7.73
CA SER A 195 13.68 -7.46 7.58
C SER A 195 12.93 -6.49 6.66
N ILE A 196 12.24 -7.00 5.63
CA ILE A 196 11.41 -6.19 4.74
C ILE A 196 10.19 -5.65 5.50
N PHE A 197 9.47 -6.50 6.23
CA PHE A 197 8.33 -6.08 7.07
C PHE A 197 8.76 -5.03 8.11
N VAL A 198 9.88 -5.25 8.80
CA VAL A 198 10.44 -4.29 9.77
C VAL A 198 10.77 -2.97 9.09
N SER A 199 11.45 -2.98 7.94
CA SER A 199 11.79 -1.77 7.20
C SER A 199 10.55 -0.98 6.78
N ALA A 200 9.48 -1.68 6.35
CA ALA A 200 8.21 -1.06 5.99
C ALA A 200 7.46 -0.51 7.21
N MET A 201 7.44 -1.24 8.32
CA MET A 201 6.80 -0.79 9.57
C MET A 201 7.50 0.42 10.18
N GLU A 202 8.83 0.45 10.17
CA GLU A 202 9.62 1.60 10.64
C GLU A 202 9.33 2.85 9.79
N LEU A 203 9.31 2.70 8.45
CA LEU A 203 8.97 3.80 7.56
C LEU A 203 7.54 4.27 7.76
N SER A 204 6.57 3.33 7.79
CA SER A 204 5.16 3.64 8.04
C SER A 204 4.98 4.38 9.36
N SER A 205 5.57 3.88 10.46
CA SER A 205 5.46 4.50 11.78
C SER A 205 6.07 5.90 11.80
N THR A 206 7.23 6.09 11.16
CA THR A 206 7.88 7.40 11.06
C THR A 206 6.97 8.40 10.34
N LEU A 207 6.43 8.01 9.19
CA LEU A 207 5.51 8.85 8.42
C LEU A 207 4.18 9.05 9.12
N ALA A 208 3.76 8.07 9.92
CA ALA A 208 2.50 8.13 10.61
C ALA A 208 2.50 9.10 11.80
N ALA A 209 3.67 9.33 12.38
CA ALA A 209 3.92 10.36 13.36
C ALA A 209 4.06 11.78 12.75
N GLU A 210 4.14 11.93 11.42
CA GLU A 210 4.14 13.23 10.74
C GLU A 210 2.70 13.63 10.37
N ASN A 211 2.40 14.92 10.19
CA ASN A 211 1.05 15.38 9.82
C ASN A 211 0.56 15.00 8.40
N PRO A 212 1.38 14.83 7.35
CA PRO A 212 0.88 14.65 6.00
C PRO A 212 0.19 13.30 5.79
N LYS A 213 -0.68 13.25 4.78
CA LYS A 213 -1.43 12.05 4.41
C LYS A 213 -0.65 11.24 3.39
N ILE A 214 -0.32 10.01 3.74
CA ILE A 214 0.26 9.04 2.81
C ILE A 214 -0.88 8.24 2.17
N LYS A 215 -0.91 8.19 0.84
CA LYS A 215 -1.85 7.34 0.08
C LYS A 215 -1.08 6.28 -0.68
N ILE A 216 -1.62 5.06 -0.65
CA ILE A 216 -1.13 3.92 -1.41
C ILE A 216 -2.20 3.58 -2.44
N HIS A 217 -1.82 3.58 -3.72
CA HIS A 217 -2.75 3.35 -4.82
C HIS A 217 -2.42 2.02 -5.51
N PHE A 218 -3.38 1.11 -5.48
CA PHE A 218 -3.37 -0.15 -6.24
C PHE A 218 -4.24 -0.02 -7.50
N LEU A 219 -4.43 -1.13 -8.22
CA LEU A 219 -5.19 -1.13 -9.47
C LEU A 219 -6.61 -0.55 -9.31
N ALA A 220 -7.29 -0.91 -8.22
CA ALA A 220 -8.63 -0.37 -7.90
C ALA A 220 -8.68 1.17 -7.81
N ASN A 221 -7.55 1.83 -7.51
CA ASN A 221 -7.45 3.29 -7.44
C ASN A 221 -7.01 3.92 -8.77
N MET A 222 -6.68 3.11 -9.78
CA MET A 222 -6.03 3.53 -11.04
C MET A 222 -6.72 2.96 -12.29
N LEU A 223 -8.01 2.62 -12.21
CA LEU A 223 -8.77 2.02 -13.33
C LEU A 223 -8.83 2.92 -14.58
N ASP A 224 -8.85 4.24 -14.38
CA ASP A 224 -8.86 5.22 -15.47
C ASP A 224 -7.46 5.60 -15.95
N ALA A 225 -6.41 5.14 -15.26
CA ALA A 225 -5.04 5.42 -15.67
C ALA A 225 -4.74 4.72 -16.99
N ARG A 226 -3.99 5.41 -17.85
CA ARG A 226 -3.48 4.89 -19.12
C ARG A 226 -1.97 5.03 -19.11
N TYR A 227 -1.30 4.01 -19.61
CA TYR A 227 0.14 4.04 -19.73
C TYR A 227 0.58 5.02 -20.82
N THR A 228 1.63 5.77 -20.55
CA THR A 228 2.35 6.54 -21.56
C THR A 228 3.83 6.45 -21.31
N THR A 229 4.62 6.53 -22.37
CA THR A 229 6.06 6.66 -22.25
C THR A 229 6.37 7.93 -21.43
N GLN A 230 7.30 7.83 -20.46
CA GLN A 230 7.62 8.91 -19.49
C GLN A 230 6.48 9.36 -18.54
N HIS A 231 5.49 8.50 -18.26
CA HIS A 231 4.42 8.84 -17.32
C HIS A 231 4.95 9.32 -15.94
N LYS A 232 4.33 10.37 -15.38
CA LYS A 232 4.77 10.99 -14.10
C LYS A 232 4.64 10.05 -12.90
N SER A 233 3.60 9.22 -12.89
CA SER A 233 3.25 8.37 -11.74
C SER A 233 3.40 6.87 -11.99
N LEU A 234 3.71 6.46 -13.22
CA LEU A 234 3.74 5.05 -13.62
C LEU A 234 5.09 4.73 -14.26
N ARG A 235 5.54 3.49 -14.09
CA ARG A 235 6.67 2.89 -14.80
C ARG A 235 6.31 1.45 -15.18
N PRO A 236 6.69 0.96 -16.37
CA PRO A 236 6.42 -0.43 -16.73
C PRO A 236 7.26 -1.38 -15.85
N SER A 237 6.81 -2.63 -15.73
CA SER A 237 7.67 -3.71 -15.20
C SER A 237 8.87 -3.92 -16.11
N ASP A 238 10.04 -4.14 -15.51
CA ASP A 238 11.26 -4.42 -16.26
C ASP A 238 11.13 -5.74 -17.06
N ALA A 239 10.27 -6.66 -16.62
CA ALA A 239 10.00 -7.92 -17.29
C ALA A 239 9.26 -7.77 -18.64
N LEU A 240 8.68 -6.60 -18.93
CA LEU A 240 8.12 -6.31 -20.26
C LEU A 240 9.21 -5.93 -21.29
N ASN A 241 10.44 -5.66 -20.84
CA ASN A 241 11.58 -5.23 -21.65
C ASN A 241 11.23 -4.07 -22.60
N LEU A 242 10.60 -3.02 -22.08
CA LEU A 242 10.21 -1.85 -22.88
C LEU A 242 11.35 -0.83 -22.94
N ALA A 243 11.54 -0.21 -24.10
CA ALA A 243 12.40 0.94 -24.26
C ALA A 243 11.80 2.10 -23.45
N THR A 244 12.50 2.52 -22.40
CA THR A 244 12.02 3.60 -21.52
C THR A 244 12.59 4.97 -21.87
N SER A 245 13.50 5.03 -22.84
CA SER A 245 14.10 6.25 -23.38
C SER A 245 14.50 6.07 -24.85
N GLU A 246 14.67 7.17 -25.58
CA GLU A 246 15.18 7.15 -26.98
C GLU A 246 16.61 6.60 -27.12
N GLN A 247 17.33 6.40 -26.00
CA GLN A 247 18.70 5.89 -25.95
C GLN A 247 18.76 4.40 -25.60
N ASP A 248 17.61 3.77 -25.38
CA ASP A 248 17.47 2.37 -24.98
C ASP A 248 17.23 1.51 -26.22
N ASP A 249 18.32 1.17 -26.92
CA ASP A 249 18.28 0.44 -28.20
C ASP A 249 17.86 -1.04 -28.03
N ASP A 250 17.91 -1.59 -26.81
CA ASP A 250 17.66 -3.01 -26.51
C ASP A 250 16.20 -3.29 -26.10
N GLY A 251 15.42 -2.24 -25.82
CA GLY A 251 14.02 -2.34 -25.39
C GLY A 251 13.01 -2.35 -26.54
N LEU A 252 11.84 -2.92 -26.30
CA LEU A 252 10.70 -2.85 -27.22
C LEU A 252 10.05 -1.47 -27.18
N ASP A 253 9.89 -0.82 -28.33
CA ASP A 253 9.17 0.46 -28.42
C ASP A 253 7.69 0.28 -28.04
N PRO A 254 7.19 0.92 -26.96
CA PRO A 254 5.81 0.81 -26.51
C PRO A 254 4.76 1.17 -27.56
N TRP A 255 5.07 2.10 -28.47
CA TRP A 255 4.17 2.46 -29.58
C TRP A 255 4.06 1.33 -30.59
N ALA A 256 5.20 0.75 -30.99
CA ALA A 256 5.25 -0.31 -31.99
C ALA A 256 4.52 -1.59 -31.55
N ILE A 257 4.52 -1.89 -30.25
CA ILE A 257 3.83 -3.06 -29.69
C ILE A 257 2.43 -2.75 -29.13
N GLY A 258 1.91 -1.54 -29.38
CA GLY A 258 0.54 -1.16 -29.03
C GLY A 258 0.26 -1.00 -27.53
N LEU A 259 1.28 -0.77 -26.70
CA LEU A 259 1.12 -0.54 -25.26
C LEU A 259 0.90 0.93 -24.89
N GLU A 260 1.28 1.87 -25.76
CA GLU A 260 1.02 3.30 -25.52
C GLU A 260 -0.50 3.57 -25.43
N GLY A 261 -0.93 4.24 -24.37
CA GLY A 261 -2.33 4.57 -24.12
C GLY A 261 -3.18 3.40 -23.60
N GLN A 262 -2.62 2.20 -23.41
CA GLN A 262 -3.36 1.06 -22.87
C GLN A 262 -3.71 1.25 -21.39
N PRO A 263 -4.84 0.66 -20.92
CA PRO A 263 -5.16 0.59 -19.51
C PRO A 263 -4.14 -0.27 -18.76
N ILE A 264 -4.03 -0.01 -17.46
CA ILE A 264 -3.20 -0.83 -16.57
C ILE A 264 -3.94 -2.12 -16.22
N ASP A 265 -3.29 -3.25 -16.40
CA ASP A 265 -3.87 -4.57 -16.12
C ASP A 265 -3.51 -5.09 -14.73
N MET A 266 -2.35 -4.70 -14.20
CA MET A 266 -1.90 -5.09 -12.86
C MET A 266 -0.90 -4.06 -12.31
N VAL A 267 -0.90 -3.88 -10.98
CA VAL A 267 0.02 -2.98 -10.27
C VAL A 267 0.93 -3.80 -9.37
N ILE A 268 2.18 -3.98 -9.77
CA ILE A 268 3.17 -4.83 -9.09
C ILE A 268 3.74 -4.14 -7.86
N GLU A 269 4.14 -2.88 -8.01
CA GLU A 269 4.50 -1.99 -6.91
C GLU A 269 3.50 -0.84 -6.89
N PRO A 270 2.88 -0.51 -5.75
CA PRO A 270 1.85 0.52 -5.69
C PRO A 270 2.42 1.92 -5.87
N LEU A 271 1.59 2.84 -6.39
CA LEU A 271 1.91 4.26 -6.40
C LEU A 271 1.79 4.77 -4.96
N VAL A 272 2.83 5.46 -4.48
CA VAL A 272 2.83 6.09 -3.16
C VAL A 272 2.87 7.59 -3.32
N THR A 273 1.87 8.27 -2.77
CA THR A 273 1.78 9.74 -2.80
C THR A 273 1.71 10.31 -1.40
N ARG A 274 2.20 11.55 -1.25
CA ARG A 274 2.08 12.36 -0.05
C ARG A 274 1.22 13.58 -0.35
N GLU A 275 0.22 13.83 0.49
CA GLU A 275 -0.58 15.05 0.47
C GLU A 275 -0.33 15.85 1.74
N GLY A 276 -0.09 17.14 1.54
CA GLY A 276 0.25 18.07 2.61
C GLY A 276 1.73 18.09 2.96
N ASP A 277 2.14 19.18 3.60
CA ASP A 277 3.51 19.41 4.06
C ASP A 277 3.70 19.06 5.55
N ALA A 278 4.85 19.47 6.10
CA ALA A 278 5.26 19.19 7.48
C ALA A 278 4.31 19.77 8.54
N GLY A 279 3.69 20.92 8.27
CA GLY A 279 2.75 21.57 9.18
C GLY A 279 1.39 20.89 9.18
N GLY A 280 1.10 20.05 8.19
CA GLY A 280 -0.28 19.71 7.87
C GLY A 280 -0.96 20.87 7.13
N GLU A 281 -0.21 21.58 6.28
CA GLU A 281 -0.75 22.54 5.34
C GLU A 281 -0.69 21.97 3.92
N ASN A 282 -1.29 22.66 2.94
CA ASN A 282 -1.16 22.33 1.51
C ASN A 282 -1.59 20.92 1.09
N TYR A 283 -2.60 20.32 1.74
CA TYR A 283 -3.15 19.01 1.37
C TYR A 283 -3.76 18.91 -0.03
N ASN A 284 -3.95 20.05 -0.71
CA ASN A 284 -4.33 20.13 -2.11
C ASN A 284 -3.18 19.77 -3.08
N LEU A 285 -1.92 19.75 -2.60
CA LEU A 285 -0.77 19.33 -3.38
C LEU A 285 -0.44 17.86 -3.10
N SER A 286 -0.25 17.09 -4.18
CA SER A 286 0.11 15.67 -4.11
C SER A 286 1.48 15.44 -4.73
N THR A 287 2.41 14.93 -3.94
CA THR A 287 3.76 14.59 -4.37
C THR A 287 3.90 13.09 -4.55
N VAL A 288 4.44 12.66 -5.69
CA VAL A 288 4.76 11.24 -5.95
C VAL A 288 6.04 10.87 -5.21
N LEU A 289 5.94 9.98 -4.23
CA LEU A 289 7.08 9.43 -3.48
C LEU A 289 7.63 8.15 -4.15
N HIS A 290 6.76 7.39 -4.81
CA HIS A 290 7.14 6.20 -5.57
C HIS A 290 6.17 6.00 -6.73
N LYS A 291 6.70 5.87 -7.96
CA LYS A 291 5.89 5.57 -9.14
C LYS A 291 5.40 4.12 -9.06
N ALA A 292 4.15 3.87 -9.43
CA ALA A 292 3.67 2.50 -9.54
C ALA A 292 4.46 1.74 -10.62
N MET A 293 4.91 0.53 -10.30
CA MET A 293 5.36 -0.43 -11.30
C MET A 293 4.14 -1.18 -11.81
N VAL A 294 3.89 -1.15 -13.11
CA VAL A 294 2.67 -1.68 -13.72
C VAL A 294 2.94 -2.71 -14.78
N TRP A 295 2.00 -3.64 -14.93
CA TRP A 295 1.94 -4.58 -16.05
C TRP A 295 0.78 -4.22 -16.96
N MET A 296 1.01 -4.33 -18.26
CA MET A 296 0.01 -4.21 -19.32
C MET A 296 0.17 -5.42 -20.23
N VAL A 297 -0.95 -6.04 -20.58
CA VAL A 297 -0.99 -7.19 -21.47
C VAL A 297 -0.97 -6.70 -22.90
N LYS A 298 -0.02 -7.16 -23.72
CA LYS A 298 -0.01 -6.81 -25.15
C LYS A 298 -1.22 -7.46 -25.81
N ASP A 299 -1.81 -6.80 -26.80
CA ASP A 299 -2.98 -7.36 -27.48
C ASP A 299 -2.64 -8.71 -28.16
N ASP A 300 -1.41 -8.86 -28.65
CA ASP A 300 -0.88 -10.09 -29.26
C ASP A 300 -0.65 -11.24 -28.26
N ASP A 301 -0.56 -10.94 -26.97
CA ASP A 301 -0.42 -11.96 -25.91
C ASP A 301 -1.76 -12.63 -25.56
N LEU A 302 -2.88 -12.08 -26.07
CA LEU A 302 -4.23 -12.63 -25.89
C LEU A 302 -4.58 -13.54 -27.06
N THR A 303 -4.94 -14.80 -26.76
CA THR A 303 -5.42 -15.73 -27.78
C THR A 303 -6.76 -15.28 -28.36
N GLU A 304 -7.13 -15.77 -29.55
CA GLU A 304 -8.46 -15.47 -30.12
C GLU A 304 -9.59 -15.91 -29.19
N ALA A 305 -9.41 -17.03 -28.47
CA ALA A 305 -10.36 -17.49 -27.46
C ALA A 305 -10.47 -16.52 -26.29
N ASP A 306 -9.35 -15.94 -25.82
CA ASP A 306 -9.34 -14.93 -24.77
C ASP A 306 -10.03 -13.64 -25.24
N ARG A 307 -9.75 -13.19 -26.47
CA ARG A 307 -10.37 -12.02 -27.08
C ARG A 307 -11.88 -12.17 -27.17
N VAL A 308 -12.37 -13.33 -27.65
CA VAL A 308 -13.80 -13.64 -27.71
C VAL A 308 -14.43 -13.69 -26.32
N ARG A 309 -13.76 -14.33 -25.34
CA ARG A 309 -14.24 -14.41 -23.95
C ARG A 309 -14.36 -13.03 -23.30
N LEU A 310 -13.39 -12.14 -23.55
CA LEU A 310 -13.39 -10.77 -23.03
C LEU A 310 -14.51 -9.92 -23.68
N GLN A 311 -14.78 -10.11 -24.98
CA GLN A 311 -15.88 -9.45 -25.69
C GLN A 311 -17.26 -9.90 -25.19
N GLN A 312 -17.47 -11.20 -25.00
CA GLN A 312 -18.73 -11.74 -24.47
C GLN A 312 -19.05 -11.26 -23.05
N ARG A 313 -18.04 -10.89 -22.26
CA ARG A 313 -18.20 -10.36 -20.91
C ARG A 313 -18.42 -8.84 -20.86
N SER A 314 -18.07 -8.13 -21.94
CA SER A 314 -18.22 -6.67 -22.04
C SER A 314 -19.52 -6.25 -22.72
N GLU A 315 -20.27 -7.19 -23.32
CA GLU A 315 -21.68 -6.96 -23.63
C GLU A 315 -22.49 -6.89 -22.32
N PRO A 316 -23.20 -5.79 -22.05
CA PRO A 316 -24.05 -5.70 -20.88
C PRO A 316 -25.10 -6.81 -21.01
N GLN A 317 -25.07 -7.76 -20.07
CA GLN A 317 -26.16 -8.71 -19.90
C GLN A 317 -27.46 -7.91 -19.86
N THR A 318 -28.25 -8.09 -20.91
CA THR A 318 -29.54 -7.47 -21.20
C THR A 318 -30.34 -7.14 -19.95
N ALA A 319 -30.72 -5.86 -19.81
CA ALA A 319 -31.91 -5.21 -19.22
C ALA A 319 -32.83 -5.87 -18.15
N ALA A 320 -32.60 -7.10 -17.70
CA ALA A 320 -33.44 -7.83 -16.75
C ALA A 320 -32.97 -7.64 -15.30
N ASP A 321 -31.69 -7.33 -15.06
CA ASP A 321 -31.14 -7.13 -13.70
C ASP A 321 -31.16 -5.67 -13.20
N VAL A 322 -31.57 -4.72 -14.04
CA VAL A 322 -31.77 -3.31 -13.62
C VAL A 322 -33.08 -3.14 -12.83
N VAL A 323 -33.97 -4.14 -12.80
CA VAL A 323 -35.29 -4.03 -12.13
C VAL A 323 -35.24 -4.39 -10.64
N LEU A 324 -34.13 -4.95 -10.11
CA LEU A 324 -34.04 -5.38 -8.71
C LEU A 324 -33.27 -4.44 -7.77
N THR A 325 -32.75 -3.31 -8.25
CA THR A 325 -32.08 -2.30 -7.40
C THR A 325 -32.87 -1.03 -7.15
N ASP A 326 -34.06 -0.86 -7.75
CA ASP A 326 -34.90 0.34 -7.57
C ASP A 326 -35.92 0.24 -6.42
N THR A 327 -35.97 -0.86 -5.66
CA THR A 327 -36.93 -1.04 -4.54
C THR A 327 -36.51 -0.46 -3.19
N TYR A 328 -35.36 0.21 -3.08
CA TYR A 328 -34.98 0.98 -1.88
C TYR A 328 -34.58 2.42 -2.23
N ARG A 329 -35.44 3.12 -2.97
CA ARG A 329 -35.31 4.57 -3.17
C ARG A 329 -36.31 5.32 -2.30
N ASN A 330 -35.75 5.98 -1.29
CA ASN A 330 -36.41 6.88 -0.35
C ASN A 330 -37.38 7.87 -1.07
N PRO A 331 -38.69 7.85 -0.75
CA PRO A 331 -39.71 8.64 -1.46
C PRO A 331 -39.53 10.17 -1.35
N ASP A 332 -38.72 10.66 -0.41
CA ASP A 332 -38.48 12.09 -0.22
C ASP A 332 -37.53 12.73 -1.26
N SER A 333 -36.78 11.90 -2.00
CA SER A 333 -35.81 12.39 -3.00
C SER A 333 -36.48 12.82 -4.32
N ALA A 334 -37.59 12.19 -4.69
CA ALA A 334 -38.35 12.51 -5.91
C ALA A 334 -39.08 13.86 -5.80
N GLN A 335 -39.57 14.21 -4.60
CA GLN A 335 -40.28 15.46 -4.35
C GLN A 335 -39.33 16.68 -4.39
N ARG A 336 -38.07 16.50 -3.95
CA ARG A 336 -37.03 17.55 -4.03
C ARG A 336 -36.57 17.84 -5.46
N GLN A 337 -36.44 16.82 -6.32
CA GLN A 337 -36.06 17.04 -7.71
C GLN A 337 -37.19 17.69 -8.54
N HIS A 338 -38.46 17.41 -8.22
CA HIS A 338 -39.58 18.09 -8.87
C HIS A 338 -39.64 19.60 -8.53
N ASN A 339 -39.31 19.98 -7.30
CA ASN A 339 -39.28 21.38 -6.87
C ASN A 339 -38.08 22.17 -7.43
N LEU A 340 -36.94 21.53 -7.68
CA LEU A 340 -35.78 22.16 -8.33
C LEU A 340 -35.99 22.40 -9.83
N ARG A 341 -36.77 21.54 -10.51
CA ARG A 341 -37.11 21.74 -11.93
C ARG A 341 -38.10 22.89 -12.17
N LYS A 342 -38.98 23.21 -11.21
CA LYS A 342 -39.88 24.38 -11.31
C LYS A 342 -39.16 25.73 -11.15
N ARG A 343 -37.99 25.76 -10.50
CA ARG A 343 -37.19 27.00 -10.34
C ARG A 343 -36.30 27.33 -11.54
N LYS A 344 -36.07 26.40 -12.47
CA LYS A 344 -35.17 26.60 -13.62
C LYS A 344 -35.85 27.15 -14.89
N TYR A 345 -37.14 27.45 -14.85
CA TYR A 345 -37.91 28.01 -15.97
C TYR A 345 -38.35 29.47 -15.78
N SER A 346 -37.72 30.21 -14.86
CA SER A 346 -38.05 31.63 -14.64
C SER A 346 -36.79 32.47 -14.43
N SER A 347 -35.97 32.62 -15.47
CA SER A 347 -35.15 33.83 -15.67
C SER A 347 -34.50 33.82 -17.06
N ASP A 348 -35.28 34.19 -18.08
CA ASP A 348 -34.71 34.69 -19.34
C ASP A 348 -34.50 36.20 -19.22
N ALA A 349 -33.24 36.62 -19.22
CA ALA A 349 -32.83 37.97 -19.63
C ALA A 349 -31.33 37.95 -19.96
N ALA A 350 -31.01 37.98 -21.25
CA ALA A 350 -29.70 38.39 -21.78
C ALA A 350 -29.57 39.93 -21.68
N PRO A 351 -28.36 40.55 -21.82
CA PRO A 351 -27.74 40.66 -23.15
C PRO A 351 -26.19 40.73 -23.24
N ALA A 352 -25.72 40.38 -24.45
CA ALA A 352 -24.72 41.04 -25.32
C ALA A 352 -23.28 41.39 -24.86
N ALA A 353 -22.33 40.71 -25.53
CA ALA A 353 -21.24 41.21 -26.40
C ALA A 353 -20.18 42.23 -25.89
N SER A 354 -18.89 41.85 -26.03
CA SER A 354 -17.92 42.53 -26.92
C SER A 354 -16.61 41.75 -27.07
N ARG A 355 -15.99 41.89 -28.25
CA ARG A 355 -14.69 41.37 -28.70
C ARG A 355 -13.52 42.10 -28.01
N ASP A 356 -12.33 41.48 -27.97
CA ASP A 356 -11.14 42.06 -28.64
C ASP A 356 -9.91 41.12 -28.68
N ASP A 357 -9.04 41.46 -29.62
CA ASP A 357 -7.94 40.75 -30.26
C ASP A 357 -6.65 40.55 -29.43
N GLY A 358 -5.73 39.71 -29.95
CA GLY A 358 -4.29 40.06 -29.91
C GLY A 358 -3.25 38.97 -29.63
N ALA A 359 -2.71 38.41 -30.72
CA ALA A 359 -1.26 38.26 -31.03
C ALA A 359 -0.31 37.56 -30.02
N ALA A 360 0.22 36.36 -30.33
CA ALA A 360 1.47 36.10 -31.06
C ALA A 360 2.77 36.53 -30.35
N VAL A 361 3.73 35.60 -30.20
CA VAL A 361 5.18 35.75 -30.51
C VAL A 361 5.92 34.43 -30.24
N ALA A 362 6.77 34.06 -31.20
CA ALA A 362 7.67 32.91 -31.21
C ALA A 362 9.05 33.25 -30.61
N GLY A 363 9.83 32.23 -30.23
CA GLY A 363 11.24 32.38 -29.89
C GLY A 363 12.00 31.05 -29.84
N LYS A 364 12.72 30.74 -30.93
CA LYS A 364 13.72 29.67 -31.10
C LYS A 364 15.06 30.06 -30.46
N TYR A 365 15.89 29.08 -30.03
CA TYR A 365 17.37 28.97 -30.20
C TYR A 365 17.79 27.63 -29.53
N SER A 366 18.28 26.57 -30.21
CA SER A 366 19.56 26.28 -30.89
C SER A 366 20.68 25.62 -30.03
N ARG A 367 20.97 24.36 -30.40
CA ARG A 367 22.17 23.49 -30.37
C ARG A 367 23.53 23.97 -29.80
N HIS A 368 24.22 23.02 -29.15
CA HIS A 368 25.58 22.44 -29.39
C HIS A 368 26.14 21.90 -28.04
N GLY A 369 26.83 20.76 -27.88
CA GLY A 369 27.38 19.73 -28.75
C GLY A 369 27.95 18.57 -27.89
N THR A 370 28.27 17.45 -28.54
CA THR A 370 29.08 16.31 -28.06
C THR A 370 30.58 16.55 -28.41
N PRO A 371 31.59 15.66 -28.20
CA PRO A 371 31.55 14.22 -27.83
C PRO A 371 32.71 13.70 -26.90
N SER A 372 32.78 12.35 -26.81
CA SER A 372 33.96 11.51 -26.47
C SER A 372 34.10 11.14 -24.97
N SER A 373 34.44 9.93 -24.51
CA SER A 373 35.04 8.72 -25.11
C SER A 373 34.87 7.52 -24.15
N VAL A 374 34.77 6.31 -24.73
CA VAL A 374 34.90 4.98 -24.09
C VAL A 374 36.40 4.63 -23.93
N PRO A 375 36.83 3.75 -22.99
CA PRO A 375 37.09 2.35 -23.39
C PRO A 375 36.78 1.27 -22.33
N ASN A 376 36.01 0.26 -22.77
CA ASN A 376 36.34 -1.17 -22.90
C ASN A 376 36.84 -2.06 -21.72
N ARG A 377 36.34 -3.33 -21.79
CA ARG A 377 36.94 -4.64 -21.38
C ARG A 377 36.79 -5.04 -19.89
N LEU A 378 36.35 -6.26 -19.50
CA LEU A 378 36.69 -7.62 -19.98
C LEU A 378 35.60 -8.69 -19.64
N GLN A 379 35.53 -9.69 -20.51
CA GLN A 379 34.87 -11.00 -20.39
C GLN A 379 35.53 -11.92 -19.34
N GLY A 380 34.81 -12.93 -18.84
CA GLY A 380 35.40 -13.99 -18.00
C GLY A 380 34.47 -15.15 -17.63
N ASN A 381 34.18 -16.01 -18.60
CA ASN A 381 33.99 -17.47 -18.60
C ASN A 381 33.43 -18.28 -17.40
N TYR A 382 32.49 -19.15 -17.80
CA TYR A 382 32.01 -20.39 -17.20
C TYR A 382 33.10 -21.33 -16.66
N THR A 383 32.78 -22.07 -15.61
CA THR A 383 33.36 -23.40 -15.37
C THR A 383 32.31 -24.36 -14.81
N VAL A 384 32.06 -25.41 -15.60
CA VAL A 384 31.25 -26.58 -15.26
C VAL A 384 32.15 -27.57 -14.52
N TYR A 385 31.71 -28.06 -13.36
CA TYR A 385 32.28 -29.25 -12.74
C TYR A 385 31.18 -30.29 -12.50
N THR A 386 31.19 -31.31 -13.35
CA THR A 386 30.65 -32.63 -13.06
C THR A 386 31.69 -33.43 -12.27
N SER A 387 31.29 -34.11 -11.18
CA SER A 387 31.48 -35.57 -11.07
C SER A 387 31.02 -36.15 -9.72
N ALA A 388 30.54 -37.39 -9.83
CA ALA A 388 30.70 -38.52 -8.92
C ALA A 388 29.94 -38.53 -7.57
N ARG A 389 28.88 -39.37 -7.56
CA ARG A 389 28.49 -40.22 -6.42
C ARG A 389 29.63 -41.17 -6.06
N PRO A 390 29.69 -41.64 -4.80
CA PRO A 390 29.21 -43.00 -4.56
C PRO A 390 28.42 -43.18 -3.25
N ASP A 391 27.72 -44.31 -3.22
CA ASP A 391 26.86 -44.85 -2.18
C ASP A 391 27.51 -44.98 -0.80
N SER A 392 26.72 -44.82 0.26
CA SER A 392 26.85 -45.63 1.49
C SER A 392 25.59 -45.48 2.35
N ALA A 393 25.02 -46.62 2.72
CA ALA A 393 23.87 -46.78 3.60
C ALA A 393 24.16 -46.32 5.04
N PRO A 394 23.15 -45.84 5.80
CA PRO A 394 23.28 -45.70 7.24
C PRO A 394 22.65 -46.90 8.00
N PRO A 395 23.21 -47.25 9.18
CA PRO A 395 22.71 -48.31 10.02
C PRO A 395 21.54 -47.88 10.90
N SER A 396 20.78 -48.89 11.30
CA SER A 396 19.70 -48.94 12.26
C SER A 396 20.11 -48.66 13.72
N SER A 397 19.18 -48.06 14.50
CA SER A 397 18.84 -48.27 15.94
C SER A 397 18.75 -46.94 16.74
N PRO A 398 18.12 -46.90 17.93
CA PRO A 398 16.88 -47.54 18.37
C PRO A 398 15.90 -46.57 19.10
N VAL A 399 14.75 -47.14 19.42
CA VAL A 399 13.69 -46.69 20.33
C VAL A 399 14.21 -46.27 21.71
N ALA A 400 13.74 -45.14 22.24
CA ALA A 400 13.60 -44.92 23.69
C ALA A 400 12.40 -44.01 23.99
N SER A 401 11.55 -44.52 24.87
CA SER A 401 10.30 -43.98 25.36
C SER A 401 10.53 -43.43 26.77
N THR A 402 10.08 -42.21 27.08
CA THR A 402 9.88 -41.76 28.47
C THR A 402 8.81 -40.67 28.57
N ARG A 403 7.59 -41.14 28.86
CA ARG A 403 6.67 -40.74 29.94
C ARG A 403 6.74 -39.32 30.54
N SER A 404 5.61 -38.63 30.31
CA SER A 404 4.87 -37.67 31.15
C SER A 404 5.11 -37.68 32.67
N THR A 405 5.24 -36.47 33.23
CA THR A 405 4.76 -36.12 34.58
C THR A 405 4.16 -34.70 34.58
N LEU A 406 2.96 -34.62 35.14
CA LEU A 406 2.17 -33.42 35.43
C LEU A 406 2.82 -32.54 36.52
N GLY A 407 2.67 -31.23 36.39
CA GLY A 407 2.95 -30.24 37.43
C GLY A 407 1.97 -29.06 37.33
N SER A 408 1.00 -29.05 38.23
CA SER A 408 -0.05 -28.05 38.41
C SER A 408 0.47 -26.77 39.08
N GLY A 409 -0.10 -25.62 38.72
CA GLY A 409 -0.17 -24.44 39.59
C GLY A 409 0.44 -23.16 39.01
N ARG A 410 -0.41 -22.29 38.43
CA ARG A 410 -0.18 -20.84 38.40
C ARG A 410 -1.52 -20.09 38.49
N ASP A 411 -1.57 -19.20 39.48
CA ASP A 411 -2.63 -18.24 39.73
C ASP A 411 -2.83 -17.31 38.52
N LEU A 412 -4.08 -17.17 38.08
CA LEU A 412 -4.50 -16.17 37.09
C LEU A 412 -4.73 -14.82 37.80
N PRO A 413 -4.18 -13.71 37.31
CA PRO A 413 -4.49 -12.40 37.86
C PRO A 413 -5.94 -11.99 37.55
N ASN A 414 -6.54 -11.32 38.52
CA ASN A 414 -7.94 -10.92 38.58
C ASN A 414 -8.30 -9.98 37.39
N SER A 415 -9.14 -10.46 36.47
CA SER A 415 -9.52 -9.77 35.22
C SER A 415 -10.14 -8.39 35.41
N ASN A 416 -10.76 -8.13 36.57
CA ASN A 416 -11.34 -6.83 36.89
C ASN A 416 -10.30 -5.72 37.11
N MET A 417 -9.06 -6.07 37.46
CA MET A 417 -7.99 -5.08 37.68
C MET A 417 -7.38 -4.57 36.37
N VAL A 418 -7.40 -5.40 35.32
CA VAL A 418 -6.88 -5.06 33.99
C VAL A 418 -7.84 -4.11 33.25
N ILE A 419 -9.14 -4.30 33.42
CA ILE A 419 -10.18 -3.43 32.83
C ILE A 419 -10.14 -2.02 33.45
N ASP A 420 -9.95 -1.92 34.78
CA ASP A 420 -9.86 -0.63 35.47
C ASP A 420 -8.57 0.13 35.09
N GLN A 421 -7.46 -0.57 34.84
CA GLN A 421 -6.24 0.05 34.31
C GLN A 421 -6.39 0.55 32.87
N SER A 422 -7.07 -0.21 32.00
CA SER A 422 -7.31 0.19 30.62
C SER A 422 -8.21 1.44 30.52
N LEU A 423 -9.26 1.50 31.33
CA LEU A 423 -10.15 2.68 31.38
C LEU A 423 -9.44 3.93 31.92
N ARG A 424 -8.60 3.79 32.96
CA ARG A 424 -7.80 4.91 33.49
C ARG A 424 -6.76 5.41 32.48
N LEU A 425 -6.13 4.52 31.72
CA LEU A 425 -5.21 4.88 30.65
C LEU A 425 -5.94 5.62 29.52
N SER A 426 -7.15 5.18 29.15
CA SER A 426 -7.96 5.87 28.15
C SER A 426 -8.36 7.28 28.60
N MET A 427 -8.81 7.45 29.85
CA MET A 427 -9.21 8.77 30.39
C MET A 427 -8.02 9.72 30.55
N SER A 428 -6.86 9.20 30.98
CA SER A 428 -5.62 9.97 31.07
C SER A 428 -5.16 10.43 29.69
N MET A 429 -5.23 9.56 28.68
CA MET A 429 -4.90 9.89 27.30
C MET A 429 -5.87 10.93 26.72
N TRP A 430 -7.17 10.82 26.99
CA TRP A 430 -8.18 11.80 26.56
C TRP A 430 -8.01 13.16 27.23
N HIS A 431 -7.68 13.19 28.51
CA HIS A 431 -7.41 14.44 29.22
C HIS A 431 -6.18 15.14 28.65
N GLU A 432 -5.15 14.40 28.27
CA GLU A 432 -3.92 14.97 27.72
C GLU A 432 -4.05 15.38 26.24
N ILE A 433 -4.81 14.62 25.44
CA ILE A 433 -5.22 15.04 24.09
C ILE A 433 -5.99 16.36 24.16
N SER A 434 -6.93 16.48 25.12
CA SER A 434 -7.72 17.70 25.30
C SER A 434 -6.85 18.90 25.73
N LYS A 435 -5.84 18.68 26.57
CA LYS A 435 -4.87 19.74 26.95
C LYS A 435 -4.00 20.19 25.79
N ASN A 436 -3.53 19.26 24.96
CA ASN A 436 -2.69 19.63 23.81
C ASN A 436 -3.51 20.37 22.75
N ILE A 437 -4.77 19.98 22.52
CA ILE A 437 -5.69 20.73 21.66
C ILE A 437 -5.92 22.14 22.22
N ALA A 438 -6.16 22.27 23.53
CA ALA A 438 -6.36 23.58 24.17
C ALA A 438 -5.09 24.47 24.15
N LYS A 439 -3.90 23.86 24.19
CA LYS A 439 -2.62 24.58 24.14
C LYS A 439 -2.30 25.07 22.73
N ASP A 440 -2.61 24.27 21.71
CA ASP A 440 -2.52 24.70 20.30
C ASP A 440 -3.51 25.85 20.00
N GLU A 441 -4.64 25.92 20.73
CA GLU A 441 -5.59 27.06 20.66
C GLU A 441 -5.10 28.32 21.41
N GLU A 442 -4.23 28.20 22.41
CA GLU A 442 -3.63 29.34 23.14
C GLU A 442 -2.42 29.94 22.43
N GLU A 443 -1.68 29.17 21.63
CA GLU A 443 -0.49 29.64 20.90
C GLU A 443 -0.83 30.38 19.58
N ASP A 444 -2.10 30.40 19.14
CA ASP A 444 -2.59 31.20 18.00
C ASP A 444 -3.86 32.03 18.36
N PRO A 445 -3.69 33.20 19.01
CA PRO A 445 -4.81 34.04 19.45
C PRO A 445 -5.64 34.65 18.30
N ASP A 446 -5.18 34.54 17.05
CA ASP A 446 -5.88 35.03 15.85
C ASP A 446 -6.86 33.99 15.25
N TRP A 447 -6.94 32.78 15.81
CA TRP A 447 -7.83 31.72 15.34
C TRP A 447 -9.33 31.98 15.63
N LEU A 448 -9.65 32.57 16.78
CA LEU A 448 -11.03 32.86 17.20
C LEU A 448 -11.71 34.00 16.39
N PRO A 449 -11.02 35.12 16.07
CA PRO A 449 -11.57 36.15 15.18
C PRO A 449 -11.92 35.64 13.78
N GLN A 450 -11.08 34.77 13.19
CA GLN A 450 -11.32 34.23 11.84
C GLN A 450 -12.54 33.29 11.79
N LYS A 451 -12.79 32.53 12.86
CA LYS A 451 -13.97 31.65 12.96
C LYS A 451 -15.26 32.43 13.12
N LYS A 452 -15.21 33.60 13.79
CA LYS A 452 -16.36 34.51 13.94
C LYS A 452 -16.64 35.26 12.64
N GLN A 453 -15.60 35.76 11.97
CA GLN A 453 -15.72 36.43 10.66
C GLN A 453 -16.28 35.49 9.58
N ARG A 454 -15.83 34.23 9.52
CA ARG A 454 -16.38 33.23 8.59
C ARG A 454 -17.81 32.78 8.94
N ARG A 455 -18.24 32.91 10.19
CA ARG A 455 -19.61 32.58 10.62
C ARG A 455 -20.60 33.72 10.32
N ASP A 456 -20.12 34.96 10.35
CA ASP A 456 -20.91 36.15 10.01
C ASP A 456 -20.95 36.39 8.49
N GLU A 457 -20.00 35.86 7.71
CA GLU A 457 -20.05 35.83 6.23
C GLU A 457 -20.97 34.72 5.67
N PHE A 458 -21.43 33.80 6.52
CA PHE A 458 -22.24 32.63 6.12
C PHE A 458 -23.71 32.70 6.56
N ASN A 459 -24.08 33.67 7.39
CA ASN A 459 -25.47 34.01 7.73
C ASN A 459 -25.88 35.31 7.02
#